data_AF-A0A0A2LGC6-F1
#
_entry.id   AF-A0A0A2LGC6-F1
#
_cell.length_a   1.000
_cell.length_b   1.000
_cell.length_c   1.000
_cell.angle_alpha   90.00
_cell.angle_beta   90.00
_cell.angle_gamma   90.00
#
_symmetry.space_group_name_H-M   'P 1'
#
loop_
_entity.id
_entity.type
_entity.pdbx_description
1 polymer ?
#
loop_
_entity_poly.entity_id
_entity_poly.type
_entity_poly.pdbx_seq_one_letter_code
_entity_poly.pdbx_strand_id
1 'polypeptide(L)'
;MATTAGFAQKITDKDLQGTWNLVALDALSSQGIYLDLANNDVKFSEEAEAQAPPEALAQAKESMGPTIDMLKQMKMIINGNEIKQSIPGDEQTGVYSIVNEEDMQKLKIIYADGTGDNVEFYMKDKKLHVNLGEDGLFIYSKEQ
;
A
#
# COMPACT_ATOMS: atom_id res chain seq x y z
N MET A 1 -22.71 21.45 -11.32
CA MET A 1 -23.28 20.26 -10.66
C MET A 1 -22.28 19.82 -9.60
N ALA A 2 -22.63 19.92 -8.33
CA ALA A 2 -21.78 19.49 -7.24
C ALA A 2 -21.83 17.96 -7.21
N THR A 3 -20.75 17.31 -7.64
CA THR A 3 -20.46 15.92 -7.30
C THR A 3 -20.26 15.90 -5.80
N THR A 4 -21.29 15.52 -5.06
CA THR A 4 -21.20 15.12 -3.67
C THR A 4 -20.17 13.99 -3.64
N ALA A 5 -18.94 14.30 -3.20
CA ALA A 5 -17.93 13.28 -2.96
C ALA A 5 -18.57 12.30 -1.98
N GLY A 6 -18.84 11.09 -2.45
CA GLY A 6 -19.45 10.06 -1.62
C GLY A 6 -18.57 9.90 -0.40
N PHE A 7 -19.17 9.99 0.79
CA PHE A 7 -18.51 9.68 2.05
C PHE A 7 -17.73 8.38 1.84
N ALA A 8 -16.39 8.45 1.88
CA ALA A 8 -15.57 7.26 1.94
C ALA A 8 -16.11 6.44 3.12
N GLN A 9 -16.48 5.18 2.86
CA GLN A 9 -17.04 4.32 3.89
C GLN A 9 -16.06 4.31 5.07
N LYS A 10 -16.49 4.81 6.23
CA LYS A 10 -15.66 4.78 7.44
C LYS A 10 -15.32 3.33 7.75
N ILE A 11 -14.02 3.07 7.78
CA ILE A 11 -13.44 1.78 8.13
C ILE A 11 -13.51 1.63 9.63
N THR A 12 -13.88 0.43 10.06
CA THR A 12 -13.94 0.01 11.45
C THR A 12 -12.84 -1.01 11.74
N ASP A 13 -12.52 -1.22 13.02
CA ASP A 13 -11.55 -2.25 13.43
C ASP A 13 -11.90 -3.63 12.88
N LYS A 14 -13.20 -3.94 12.78
CA LYS A 14 -13.71 -5.21 12.24
C LYS A 14 -13.33 -5.41 10.77
N ASP A 15 -13.33 -4.34 9.98
CA ASP A 15 -12.98 -4.40 8.56
C ASP A 15 -11.49 -4.76 8.39
N LEU A 16 -10.64 -4.23 9.27
CA LEU A 16 -9.18 -4.41 9.25
C LEU A 16 -8.72 -5.78 9.76
N GLN A 17 -9.49 -6.49 10.59
CA GLN A 17 -9.05 -7.78 11.15
C GLN A 17 -8.67 -8.81 10.09
N GLY A 18 -7.54 -9.50 10.24
CA GLY A 18 -7.10 -10.60 9.37
C GLY A 18 -5.74 -10.36 8.71
N THR A 19 -5.41 -11.21 7.74
CA THR A 19 -4.18 -11.12 6.94
C THR A 19 -4.44 -10.34 5.66
N TRP A 20 -3.52 -9.44 5.33
CA TRP A 20 -3.52 -8.57 4.17
C TRP A 20 -2.22 -8.78 3.40
N ASN A 21 -2.32 -9.27 2.17
CA ASN A 21 -1.17 -9.49 1.29
C ASN A 21 -1.01 -8.29 0.35
N LEU A 22 0.22 -7.82 0.17
CA LEU A 22 0.49 -6.74 -0.77
C LEU A 22 0.23 -7.24 -2.20
N VAL A 23 -0.58 -6.52 -2.96
CA VAL A 23 -0.94 -6.89 -4.34
C VAL A 23 -0.54 -5.85 -5.37
N ALA A 24 -0.31 -4.60 -4.95
CA ALA A 24 0.26 -3.57 -5.79
C ALA A 24 0.96 -2.49 -4.97
N LEU A 25 1.88 -1.79 -5.61
CA LEU A 25 2.50 -0.56 -5.14
C LEU A 25 2.33 0.51 -6.21
N ASP A 26 1.63 1.59 -5.87
CA ASP A 26 1.48 2.75 -6.73
C ASP A 26 2.40 3.88 -6.25
N ALA A 27 3.52 4.02 -6.94
CA ALA A 27 4.47 5.11 -6.77
C ALA A 27 4.53 5.96 -8.05
N LEU A 28 3.44 6.06 -8.82
CA LEU A 28 3.43 6.83 -10.07
C LEU A 28 3.71 8.31 -9.81
N SER A 29 3.15 8.85 -8.72
CA SER A 29 3.30 10.26 -8.36
C SER A 29 4.70 10.63 -7.85
N SER A 30 5.42 9.68 -7.24
CA SER A 30 6.74 9.94 -6.62
C SER A 30 7.91 9.39 -7.43
N GLN A 31 7.75 8.24 -8.07
CA GLN A 31 8.80 7.50 -8.77
C GLN A 31 8.44 7.15 -10.22
N GLY A 32 7.24 7.52 -10.69
CA GLY A 32 6.80 7.23 -12.05
C GLY A 32 6.56 5.75 -12.33
N ILE A 33 6.35 4.93 -11.30
CA ILE A 33 6.20 3.48 -11.43
C ILE A 33 4.99 2.95 -10.66
N TYR A 34 4.29 1.99 -11.27
CA TYR A 34 3.27 1.17 -10.64
C TYR A 34 3.67 -0.30 -10.76
N LEU A 35 3.75 -1.00 -9.63
CA LEU A 35 4.05 -2.42 -9.57
C LEU A 35 2.76 -3.20 -9.34
N ASP A 36 2.36 -4.01 -10.32
CA ASP A 36 1.25 -4.96 -10.21
C ASP A 36 1.80 -6.32 -9.76
N LEU A 37 1.82 -6.54 -8.45
CA LEU A 37 2.36 -7.78 -7.90
C LEU A 37 1.44 -8.96 -8.23
N ALA A 38 0.12 -8.75 -8.28
CA ALA A 38 -0.83 -9.81 -8.62
C ALA A 38 -0.60 -10.36 -10.03
N ASN A 39 -0.26 -9.48 -10.98
CA ASN A 39 -0.07 -9.85 -12.40
C ASN A 39 1.41 -10.00 -12.84
N ASN A 40 2.39 -9.75 -11.95
CA ASN A 40 3.81 -9.63 -12.32
C ASN A 40 4.06 -8.59 -13.41
N ASP A 41 3.40 -7.43 -13.32
CA ASP A 41 3.55 -6.36 -14.31
C ASP A 41 4.10 -5.09 -13.67
N VAL A 42 4.74 -4.29 -14.50
CA VAL A 42 5.25 -2.96 -14.16
C VAL A 42 4.67 -1.98 -15.17
N LYS A 43 4.08 -0.91 -14.68
CA LYS A 43 3.62 0.21 -15.51
C LYS A 43 4.43 1.43 -15.17
N PHE A 44 4.67 2.27 -16.16
CA PHE A 44 5.39 3.51 -16.01
C PHE A 44 4.43 4.68 -16.18
N SER A 45 4.80 5.85 -15.66
CA SER A 45 4.06 7.08 -15.93
C SER A 45 4.11 7.42 -17.42
N GLU A 46 3.11 8.16 -17.91
CA GLU A 46 3.08 8.62 -19.30
C GLU A 46 4.33 9.42 -19.66
N GLU A 47 4.89 10.16 -18.71
CA GLU A 47 6.14 10.90 -18.88
C GLU A 47 7.32 9.96 -19.12
N ALA A 48 7.48 8.91 -18.31
CA ALA A 48 8.54 7.93 -18.48
C ALA A 48 8.38 7.17 -19.81
N GLU A 49 7.14 6.84 -20.19
CA GLU A 49 6.84 6.19 -21.47
C GLU A 49 7.15 7.11 -22.66
N ALA A 50 6.96 8.42 -22.53
CA ALA A 50 7.26 9.40 -23.57
C ALA A 50 8.77 9.70 -23.71
N GLN A 51 9.54 9.54 -22.63
CA GLN A 51 10.96 9.89 -22.58
C GLN A 51 11.89 8.72 -22.88
N ALA A 52 11.45 7.48 -22.67
CA ALA A 52 12.28 6.29 -22.83
C ALA A 52 11.87 5.45 -24.06
N PRO A 53 12.83 4.87 -24.79
CA PRO A 53 12.52 3.94 -25.86
C PRO A 53 11.89 2.65 -25.28
N PRO A 54 11.01 1.96 -26.04
CA PRO A 54 10.33 0.75 -25.57
C PRO A 54 11.26 -0.35 -25.06
N GLU A 55 12.42 -0.51 -25.68
CA GLU A 55 13.44 -1.50 -25.25
C GLU A 55 14.00 -1.21 -23.87
N ALA A 56 14.22 0.07 -23.53
CA ALA A 56 14.69 0.46 -22.20
C ALA A 56 13.63 0.23 -21.13
N LEU A 57 12.36 0.50 -21.45
CA LEU A 57 11.25 0.22 -20.55
C LEU A 57 11.10 -1.28 -20.32
N ALA A 58 11.19 -2.11 -21.37
CA ALA A 58 11.15 -3.56 -21.25
C ALA A 58 12.28 -4.09 -20.36
N GLN A 59 13.51 -3.62 -20.56
CA GLN A 59 14.64 -3.98 -19.71
C GLN A 59 14.43 -3.54 -18.25
N ALA A 60 13.87 -2.35 -18.02
CA ALA A 60 13.51 -1.89 -16.68
C ALA A 60 12.47 -2.81 -16.02
N LYS A 61 11.42 -3.23 -16.74
CA LYS A 61 10.43 -4.18 -16.23
C LYS A 61 11.09 -5.50 -15.82
N GLU A 62 11.95 -6.05 -16.66
CA GLU A 62 12.67 -7.30 -16.34
C GLU A 62 13.56 -7.14 -15.10
N SER A 63 14.25 -6.01 -14.97
CA SER A 63 15.11 -5.74 -13.81
C SER A 63 14.34 -5.62 -12.47
N MET A 64 13.04 -5.32 -12.53
CA MET A 64 12.17 -5.21 -11.35
C MET A 64 11.61 -6.56 -10.86
N GLY A 65 11.80 -7.64 -11.63
CA GLY A 65 11.32 -8.99 -11.25
C GLY A 65 11.68 -9.40 -9.82
N PRO A 66 12.96 -9.33 -9.41
CA PRO A 66 13.37 -9.64 -8.04
C PRO A 66 12.70 -8.77 -6.97
N THR A 67 12.47 -7.49 -7.27
CA THR A 67 11.76 -6.56 -6.37
C THR A 67 10.30 -6.97 -6.24
N ILE A 68 9.61 -7.32 -7.34
CA ILE A 68 8.24 -7.84 -7.31
C ILE A 68 8.16 -9.11 -6.46
N ASP A 69 9.09 -10.05 -6.66
CA ASP A 69 9.12 -11.31 -5.92
C ASP A 69 9.34 -11.10 -4.41
N MET A 70 10.16 -10.13 -4.04
CA MET A 70 10.35 -9.71 -2.66
C MET A 70 9.07 -9.08 -2.09
N LEU A 71 8.48 -8.10 -2.79
CA LEU A 71 7.29 -7.38 -2.33
C LEU A 71 6.07 -8.30 -2.18
N LYS A 72 5.96 -9.36 -2.98
CA LYS A 72 4.92 -10.40 -2.85
C LYS A 72 4.93 -11.14 -1.51
N GLN A 73 6.08 -11.18 -0.85
CA GLN A 73 6.21 -11.80 0.46
C GLN A 73 5.76 -10.87 1.59
N MET A 74 5.55 -9.58 1.30
CA MET A 74 5.06 -8.63 2.29
C MET A 74 3.61 -8.91 2.63
N LYS A 75 3.35 -8.95 3.94
CA LYS A 75 2.01 -9.08 4.48
C LYS A 75 1.85 -8.29 5.76
N MET A 76 0.61 -7.91 6.03
CA MET A 76 0.21 -7.24 7.24
C MET A 76 -0.88 -8.10 7.92
N ILE A 77 -0.72 -8.37 9.20
CA ILE A 77 -1.65 -9.15 10.01
C ILE A 77 -2.18 -8.24 11.09
N ILE A 78 -3.51 -8.15 11.18
CA ILE A 78 -4.20 -7.35 12.20
C ILE A 78 -5.05 -8.28 13.06
N ASN A 79 -4.79 -8.30 14.37
CA ASN A 79 -5.54 -9.09 15.34
C ASN A 79 -5.80 -8.28 16.61
N GLY A 80 -7.08 -7.98 16.88
CA GLY A 80 -7.45 -7.01 17.90
C GLY A 80 -6.89 -5.63 17.54
N ASN A 81 -6.09 -5.07 18.45
CA ASN A 81 -5.36 -3.81 18.28
C ASN A 81 -3.89 -4.02 17.87
N GLU A 82 -3.43 -5.26 17.72
CA GLU A 82 -2.07 -5.55 17.28
C GLU A 82 -1.98 -5.55 15.76
N ILE A 83 -0.90 -4.95 15.26
CA ILE A 83 -0.51 -4.97 13.85
C ILE A 83 0.89 -5.59 13.74
N LYS A 84 1.01 -6.60 12.87
CA LYS A 84 2.29 -7.20 12.50
C LYS A 84 2.51 -7.01 11.01
N GLN A 85 3.62 -6.40 10.63
CA GLN A 85 4.09 -6.30 9.26
C GLN A 85 5.28 -7.25 9.09
N SER A 86 5.15 -8.19 8.15
CA SER A 86 6.26 -9.05 7.74
C SER A 86 6.80 -8.51 6.43
N ILE A 87 8.06 -8.07 6.45
CA ILE A 87 8.83 -7.61 5.31
C ILE A 87 10.00 -8.60 5.12
N PRO A 88 10.43 -8.95 3.91
CA PRO A 88 11.59 -9.84 3.76
C PRO A 88 12.82 -9.28 4.48
N GLY A 89 13.28 -10.01 5.52
CA GLY A 89 14.42 -9.62 6.34
C GLY A 89 14.09 -8.72 7.54
N ASP A 90 12.84 -8.29 7.71
CA ASP A 90 12.41 -7.49 8.86
C ASP A 90 10.98 -7.83 9.31
N GLU A 91 10.74 -7.86 10.62
CA GLU A 91 9.39 -8.00 11.16
C GLU A 91 9.12 -6.88 12.14
N GLN A 92 8.09 -6.11 11.86
CA GLN A 92 7.66 -5.01 12.71
C GLN A 92 6.34 -5.37 13.36
N THR A 93 6.28 -5.13 14.67
CA THR A 93 5.05 -5.33 15.44
C THR A 93 4.75 -4.06 16.21
N GLY A 94 3.48 -3.71 16.27
CA GLY A 94 3.00 -2.54 16.98
C GLY A 94 1.55 -2.67 17.38
N VAL A 95 1.06 -1.61 18.00
CA VAL A 95 -0.35 -1.44 18.32
C VAL A 95 -0.89 -0.32 17.45
N TYR A 96 -2.04 -0.52 16.81
CA TYR A 96 -2.68 0.50 16.00
C TYR A 96 -3.92 1.10 16.66
N SER A 97 -4.30 2.28 16.18
CA SER A 97 -5.58 2.92 16.45
C SER A 97 -6.06 3.66 15.21
N ILE A 98 -7.37 3.71 15.00
CA ILE A 98 -7.98 4.49 13.93
C ILE A 98 -8.29 5.89 14.46
N VAL A 99 -7.72 6.91 13.83
CA VAL A 99 -7.99 8.31 14.11
C VAL A 99 -8.78 8.90 12.94
N ASN A 100 -9.84 9.65 13.24
CA ASN A 100 -10.59 10.40 12.23
C ASN A 100 -10.09 11.85 12.25
N GLU A 101 -9.58 12.34 11.14
CA GLU A 101 -9.13 13.74 10.97
C GLU A 101 -9.86 14.35 9.78
N GLU A 102 -10.65 15.40 10.04
CA GLU A 102 -11.44 16.11 9.02
C GLU A 102 -12.27 15.16 8.14
N ASP A 103 -11.81 14.91 6.92
CA ASP A 103 -12.48 14.10 5.89
C ASP A 103 -11.80 12.74 5.64
N MET A 104 -10.80 12.37 6.44
CA MET A 104 -9.96 11.18 6.23
C MET A 104 -9.75 10.36 7.52
N GLN A 105 -9.41 9.08 7.33
CA GLN A 105 -9.01 8.20 8.42
C GLN A 105 -7.52 7.92 8.35
N LYS A 106 -6.87 7.96 9.51
CA LYS A 106 -5.46 7.63 9.65
C LYS A 106 -5.27 6.46 10.61
N LEU A 107 -4.32 5.61 10.26
CA LEU A 107 -3.87 4.50 11.05
C LEU A 107 -2.66 4.98 11.84
N LYS A 108 -2.86 5.22 13.14
CA LYS A 108 -1.77 5.55 14.03
C LYS A 108 -1.19 4.27 14.62
N ILE A 109 0.06 3.98 14.30
CA ILE A 109 0.79 2.79 14.76
C ILE A 109 1.82 3.23 15.79
N ILE A 110 1.95 2.47 16.87
CA ILE A 110 3.04 2.60 17.84
C ILE A 110 3.80 1.28 17.84
N TYR A 111 5.05 1.31 17.40
CA TYR A 111 5.91 0.14 17.30
C TYR A 111 6.53 -0.22 18.66
N ALA A 112 7.05 -1.43 18.77
CA ALA A 112 7.64 -1.95 20.01
C ALA A 112 8.85 -1.12 20.52
N ASP A 113 9.55 -0.41 19.64
CA ASP A 113 10.66 0.48 19.98
C ASP A 113 10.20 1.86 20.49
N GLY A 114 8.88 2.10 20.52
CA GLY A 114 8.26 3.36 20.96
C GLY A 114 8.16 4.41 19.86
N THR A 115 8.63 4.12 18.64
CA THR A 115 8.39 4.99 17.48
C THR A 115 6.92 4.92 17.08
N GLY A 116 6.43 6.02 16.54
CA GLY A 116 5.04 6.16 16.12
C GLY A 116 4.97 6.58 14.67
N ASP A 117 4.02 6.01 13.95
CA ASP A 117 3.72 6.36 12.57
C ASP A 117 2.23 6.69 12.43
N ASN A 118 1.90 7.53 11.46
CA ASN A 118 0.53 7.98 11.21
C ASN A 118 0.27 8.04 9.71
N VAL A 119 -0.34 6.97 9.19
CA VAL A 119 -0.49 6.77 7.75
C VAL A 119 -1.95 6.92 7.35
N GLU A 120 -2.20 7.57 6.22
CA GLU A 120 -3.55 7.63 5.68
C GLU A 120 -3.94 6.24 5.13
N PHE A 121 -5.20 5.84 5.36
CA PHE A 121 -5.69 4.58 4.81
C PHE A 121 -7.15 4.67 4.39
N TYR A 122 -7.52 3.90 3.38
CA TYR A 122 -8.89 3.79 2.90
C TYR A 122 -9.16 2.43 2.24
N MET A 123 -10.44 2.09 2.09
CA MET A 123 -10.91 0.88 1.43
C MET A 123 -11.48 1.26 0.07
N LYS A 124 -11.00 0.61 -0.99
CA LYS A 124 -11.51 0.78 -2.35
C LYS A 124 -11.44 -0.57 -3.06
N ASP A 125 -12.51 -0.95 -3.75
CA ASP A 125 -12.60 -2.23 -4.49
C ASP A 125 -12.24 -3.46 -3.64
N LYS A 126 -12.65 -3.46 -2.36
CA LYS A 126 -12.34 -4.48 -1.34
C LYS A 126 -10.83 -4.64 -1.02
N LYS A 127 -10.02 -3.68 -1.43
CA LYS A 127 -8.59 -3.60 -1.11
C LYS A 127 -8.33 -2.47 -0.12
N LEU A 128 -7.40 -2.74 0.78
CA LEU A 128 -6.90 -1.74 1.72
C LEU A 128 -5.78 -0.96 1.04
N HIS A 129 -5.93 0.35 1.00
CA HIS A 129 -4.94 1.27 0.46
C HIS A 129 -4.30 2.01 1.63
N VAL A 130 -2.98 1.97 1.72
CA VAL A 130 -2.18 2.65 2.76
C VAL A 130 -1.25 3.62 2.07
N ASN A 131 -1.44 4.91 2.33
CA ASN A 131 -0.69 5.99 1.72
C ASN A 131 0.47 6.39 2.65
N LEU A 132 1.70 6.10 2.21
CA LEU A 132 2.94 6.44 2.92
C LEU A 132 3.57 7.74 2.41
N GLY A 133 2.83 8.54 1.65
CA GLY A 133 3.33 9.80 1.09
C GLY A 133 4.34 9.55 -0.02
N GLU A 134 5.60 9.90 0.21
CA GLU A 134 6.67 9.81 -0.81
C GLU A 134 6.99 8.36 -1.20
N ASP A 135 6.83 7.41 -0.27
CA ASP A 135 7.05 5.99 -0.51
C ASP A 135 5.94 5.36 -1.38
N GLY A 136 4.84 6.10 -1.60
CA GLY A 136 3.74 5.70 -2.46
C GLY A 136 2.57 5.06 -1.71
N LEU A 137 1.68 4.49 -2.51
CA LEU A 137 0.41 3.91 -2.08
C LEU A 137 0.49 2.38 -2.14
N PHE A 138 0.52 1.76 -0.97
CA PHE A 138 0.56 0.32 -0.81
C PHE A 138 -0.85 -0.24 -0.84
N ILE A 139 -1.09 -1.21 -1.73
CA ILE A 139 -2.42 -1.76 -1.98
C ILE A 139 -2.43 -3.23 -1.57
N TYR A 140 -3.24 -3.54 -0.57
CA TYR A 140 -3.35 -4.88 -0.01
C TYR A 140 -4.70 -5.53 -0.33
N SER A 141 -4.66 -6.84 -0.55
CA SER A 141 -5.84 -7.69 -0.60
C SER A 141 -5.92 -8.54 0.65
N LYS A 142 -7.12 -8.67 1.21
CA LYS A 142 -7.36 -9.60 2.31
C LYS A 142 -7.15 -11.03 1.84
N GLU A 143 -6.44 -11.83 2.64
CA GLU A 143 -6.34 -13.28 2.46
C GLU A 143 -7.73 -13.90 2.66
N GLN A 144 -8.11 -14.83 1.76
CA GLN A 144 -9.41 -15.50 1.80
C GLN A 144 -9.42 -16.67 2.78
#